data_AF-Q11B69-F1
#
_entry.id   AF-Q11B69-F1
#
_cell.length_a   1.000
_cell.length_b   1.000
_cell.length_c   1.000
_cell.angle_alpha   90.00
_cell.angle_beta   90.00
_cell.angle_gamma   90.00
#
_symmetry.space_group_name_H-M   'P 1'
#
loop_
_entity.id
_entity.type
_entity.pdbx_description
1 polymer ?
#
loop_
_entity_poly.entity_id
_entity_poly.type
_entity_poly.pdbx_seq_one_letter_code
_entity_poly.pdbx_strand_id
1 'polypeptide(L)'
;MAGETAKLNAFPVFLRVEGRRVVIVGSGGEALAKARLMAQSSAEILIVAEKPEPALAAWAAENGAALTRSSYNPALLDGAVLVFAATGDEEADRAVVADARERSIPVNAVDRPELCDFFTPALVNRAPVAVAIGTEGAGPVLAQMIRARIDQMLSPSLGRLALLAASYRAAVEHRLAKGVVRRRFWKAFFTGGPACAVEAGNADRAAWAAEMLLDSQGVEPGHVALVGAGPGAEDLLTLRAQRLLMEADVIVHDALVPEAVVAMGRRDAERIAAGKRKGCHSKTQAEINELLVALGRNGKRVVRLKSGDPLIFGRAGEEIAALREAGISYEVVPGVTAAFAAAADFELPLTLRGIASSLVFTTGHDLKGQALPDWAKLAIDGATVAVYMGRSTAAEVAQHLQEAGLSPDTAVAVVENASLGNRRLFHGTLSDLPALGRRADLSGPVLTIIGDAVAGANLARSEPLAAYHEHGARTPAEEE
;
A
#
# COMPACT_ATOMS: atom_id res chain seq x y z
N MET A 1 -1.77 -14.88 21.06
CA MET A 1 -1.48 -15.82 19.96
C MET A 1 -1.06 -14.99 18.76
N ALA A 2 0.20 -15.11 18.32
CA ALA A 2 0.68 -14.41 17.13
C ALA A 2 -0.17 -14.87 15.94
N GLY A 3 -0.78 -13.92 15.23
CA GLY A 3 -1.67 -14.21 14.11
C GLY A 3 -0.93 -15.01 13.05
N GLU A 4 -1.32 -16.28 12.87
CA GLU A 4 -0.92 -17.03 11.70
C GLU A 4 -1.41 -16.27 10.47
N THR A 5 -0.46 -15.68 9.76
CA THR A 5 -0.72 -15.06 8.46
C THR A 5 -1.33 -16.13 7.57
N ALA A 6 -2.64 -16.06 7.32
CA ALA A 6 -3.35 -17.02 6.49
C ALA A 6 -2.67 -17.08 5.11
N LYS A 7 -2.24 -18.28 4.71
CA LYS A 7 -1.64 -18.55 3.40
C LYS A 7 -2.68 -19.21 2.51
N LEU A 8 -2.63 -18.91 1.22
CA LEU A 8 -3.42 -19.63 0.21
C LEU A 8 -2.88 -21.05 0.04
N ASN A 9 -3.78 -22.01 -0.06
CA ASN A 9 -3.51 -23.40 -0.41
C ASN A 9 -3.33 -23.60 -1.93
N ALA A 10 -3.87 -22.70 -2.75
CA ALA A 10 -3.74 -22.73 -4.20
C ALA A 10 -2.96 -21.50 -4.73
N PHE A 11 -2.10 -21.73 -5.73
CA PHE A 11 -1.39 -20.65 -6.43
C PHE A 11 -2.12 -20.28 -7.74
N PRO A 12 -2.61 -19.03 -7.90
CA PRO A 12 -3.36 -18.64 -9.08
C PRO A 12 -2.45 -18.51 -10.32
N VAL A 13 -2.77 -19.26 -11.37
CA VAL A 13 -2.05 -19.23 -12.66
C VAL A 13 -3.02 -19.21 -13.83
N PHE A 14 -2.61 -18.61 -14.95
CA PHE A 14 -3.31 -18.75 -16.23
C PHE A 14 -2.63 -19.84 -17.06
N LEU A 15 -3.35 -20.93 -17.34
CA LEU A 15 -2.86 -22.01 -18.19
C LEU A 15 -3.07 -21.68 -19.67
N ARG A 16 -2.05 -21.90 -20.50
CA ARG A 16 -2.15 -21.73 -21.96
C ARG A 16 -2.87 -22.93 -22.58
N VAL A 17 -4.05 -22.67 -23.13
CA VAL A 17 -4.94 -23.67 -23.76
C VAL A 17 -5.21 -23.42 -25.25
N GLU A 18 -4.60 -22.38 -25.83
CA GLU A 18 -4.79 -22.01 -27.24
C GLU A 18 -4.49 -23.17 -28.20
N GLY A 19 -5.49 -23.62 -28.95
CA GLY A 19 -5.38 -24.74 -29.89
C GLY A 19 -5.07 -26.09 -29.22
N ARG A 20 -5.26 -26.20 -27.90
CA ARG A 20 -5.00 -27.41 -27.13
C ARG A 20 -6.31 -28.04 -26.69
N ARG A 21 -6.32 -29.37 -26.57
CA ARG A 21 -7.50 -30.14 -26.22
C ARG A 21 -7.81 -30.08 -24.73
N VAL A 22 -9.06 -29.74 -24.41
CA VAL A 22 -9.64 -29.82 -23.05
C VAL A 22 -10.76 -30.83 -23.08
N VAL A 23 -10.69 -31.84 -22.20
CA VAL A 23 -11.67 -32.94 -22.17
C VAL A 23 -12.64 -32.74 -21.01
N ILE A 24 -13.93 -32.88 -21.29
CA ILE A 24 -15.01 -32.82 -20.31
C ILE A 24 -15.76 -34.15 -20.37
N VAL A 25 -15.74 -34.90 -19.28
CA VAL A 25 -16.44 -36.19 -19.17
C VAL A 25 -17.70 -35.98 -18.35
N GLY A 26 -18.87 -36.20 -18.96
CA GLY A 26 -20.16 -36.04 -18.30
C GLY A 26 -21.27 -35.65 -19.26
N SER A 27 -22.51 -36.02 -18.91
CA SER A 27 -23.69 -35.86 -19.77
C SER A 27 -24.61 -34.70 -19.40
N GLY A 28 -24.48 -34.15 -18.19
CA GLY A 28 -25.48 -33.27 -17.59
C GLY A 28 -25.12 -31.79 -17.51
N GLY A 29 -25.86 -31.08 -16.64
CA GLY A 29 -25.70 -29.64 -16.41
C GLY A 29 -24.31 -29.20 -15.91
N GLU A 30 -23.62 -30.04 -15.13
CA GLU A 30 -22.26 -29.77 -14.65
C GLU A 30 -21.25 -29.72 -15.81
N ALA A 31 -21.32 -30.71 -16.71
CA ALA A 31 -20.50 -30.73 -17.92
C ALA A 31 -20.78 -29.51 -18.80
N LEU A 32 -22.06 -29.11 -18.96
CA LEU A 32 -22.44 -27.91 -19.68
C LEU A 32 -21.86 -26.63 -19.04
N ALA A 33 -21.85 -26.54 -17.71
CA ALA A 33 -21.27 -25.40 -17.01
C ALA A 33 -19.76 -25.29 -17.26
N LYS A 34 -19.02 -26.41 -17.24
CA LYS A 34 -17.59 -26.44 -17.58
C LYS A 34 -17.33 -26.13 -19.06
N ALA A 35 -18.19 -26.62 -19.95
CA ALA A 35 -18.08 -26.36 -21.38
C ALA A 35 -18.24 -24.85 -21.68
N ARG A 36 -19.25 -24.20 -21.08
CA ARG A 36 -19.45 -22.74 -21.16
C ARG A 36 -18.28 -21.93 -20.59
N LEU A 37 -17.65 -22.41 -19.52
CA LEU A 37 -16.45 -21.77 -18.96
C LEU A 37 -15.29 -21.87 -19.95
N MET A 38 -15.04 -23.05 -20.52
CA MET A 38 -13.93 -23.28 -21.45
C MET A 38 -14.13 -22.59 -22.80
N ALA A 39 -15.36 -22.38 -23.25
CA ALA A 39 -15.66 -21.62 -24.47
C ALA A 39 -15.30 -20.13 -24.37
N GLN A 40 -15.00 -19.63 -23.17
CA GLN A 40 -14.43 -18.29 -22.99
C GLN A 40 -12.93 -18.22 -23.35
N SER A 41 -12.34 -19.35 -23.77
CA SER A 41 -10.95 -19.49 -24.20
C SER A 41 -10.87 -20.03 -25.64
N SER A 42 -9.66 -20.10 -26.20
CA SER A 42 -9.38 -20.69 -27.52
C SER A 42 -9.02 -22.18 -27.47
N ALA A 43 -9.52 -22.90 -26.46
CA ALA A 43 -9.32 -24.34 -26.32
C ALA A 43 -10.16 -25.14 -27.30
N GLU A 44 -9.63 -26.29 -27.74
CA GLU A 44 -10.42 -27.30 -28.45
C GLU A 44 -11.18 -28.15 -27.42
N ILE A 45 -12.50 -27.97 -27.36
CA ILE A 45 -13.34 -28.64 -26.37
C ILE A 45 -13.78 -30.00 -26.90
N LEU A 46 -13.44 -31.07 -26.18
CA LEU A 46 -13.93 -32.42 -26.39
C LEU A 46 -14.84 -32.82 -25.23
N ILE A 47 -16.11 -33.09 -25.52
CA ILE A 47 -17.10 -33.56 -24.56
C ILE A 47 -17.32 -35.07 -24.78
N VAL A 48 -17.16 -35.86 -23.72
CA VAL A 48 -17.40 -37.31 -23.71
C VAL A 48 -18.64 -37.58 -22.88
N ALA A 49 -19.69 -38.07 -23.52
CA ALA A 49 -20.96 -38.33 -22.87
C ALA A 49 -21.70 -39.48 -23.58
N GLU A 50 -22.02 -40.55 -22.87
CA GLU A 50 -22.76 -41.68 -23.47
C GLU A 50 -24.18 -41.25 -23.92
N LYS A 51 -24.87 -40.50 -23.07
CA LYS A 51 -26.23 -39.97 -23.30
C LYS A 51 -26.29 -38.49 -22.93
N PRO A 52 -25.76 -37.57 -23.76
CA PRO A 52 -25.74 -36.15 -23.44
C PRO A 52 -27.16 -35.59 -23.33
N GLU A 53 -27.43 -34.81 -22.30
CA GLU A 53 -28.69 -34.10 -22.16
C GLU A 53 -28.92 -33.14 -23.35
N PRO A 54 -30.19 -32.86 -23.74
CA PRO A 54 -30.49 -32.02 -24.89
C PRO A 54 -29.79 -30.66 -24.89
N ALA A 55 -29.68 -30.02 -23.72
CA ALA A 55 -29.03 -28.72 -23.57
C ALA A 55 -27.52 -28.76 -23.85
N LEU A 56 -26.84 -29.84 -23.42
CA LEU A 56 -25.41 -30.03 -23.67
C LEU A 56 -25.15 -30.31 -25.15
N ALA A 57 -25.95 -31.19 -25.76
CA ALA A 57 -25.82 -31.53 -27.17
C ALA A 57 -26.09 -30.32 -28.09
N ALA A 58 -27.12 -29.52 -27.79
CA ALA A 58 -27.43 -28.30 -28.53
C ALA A 58 -26.28 -27.29 -28.44
N TRP A 59 -25.80 -27.03 -27.22
CA TRP A 59 -24.69 -26.10 -27.00
C TRP A 59 -23.41 -26.53 -27.72
N ALA A 60 -23.08 -27.82 -27.71
CA ALA A 60 -21.89 -28.35 -28.40
C ALA A 60 -21.96 -28.11 -29.91
N ALA A 61 -23.12 -28.32 -30.53
CA ALA A 61 -23.34 -28.07 -31.95
C ALA A 61 -23.25 -26.58 -32.30
N GLU A 62 -23.83 -25.70 -31.48
CA GLU A 62 -23.80 -24.25 -31.68
C GLU A 62 -22.40 -23.64 -31.55
N ASN A 63 -21.56 -24.21 -30.67
CA ASN A 63 -20.23 -23.67 -30.34
C ASN A 63 -19.08 -24.45 -31.00
N GLY A 64 -19.38 -25.42 -31.87
CA GLY A 64 -18.37 -26.22 -32.58
C GLY A 64 -17.52 -27.12 -31.69
N ALA A 65 -18.02 -27.51 -30.51
CA ALA A 65 -17.32 -28.43 -29.62
C ALA A 65 -17.46 -29.88 -30.12
N ALA A 66 -16.38 -30.66 -30.05
CA ALA A 66 -16.40 -32.06 -30.42
C ALA A 66 -17.19 -32.86 -29.36
N LEU A 67 -18.20 -33.62 -29.78
CA LEU A 67 -19.02 -34.44 -28.89
C LEU A 67 -18.88 -35.91 -29.25
N THR A 68 -18.32 -36.71 -28.34
CA THR A 68 -18.18 -38.16 -28.48
C THR A 68 -19.28 -38.86 -27.68
N ARG A 69 -20.18 -39.53 -28.39
CA ARG A 69 -21.29 -40.30 -27.81
C ARG A 69 -20.87 -41.74 -27.49
N SER A 70 -20.05 -41.89 -26.45
CA SER A 70 -19.57 -43.20 -25.98
C SER A 70 -19.46 -43.23 -24.46
N SER A 71 -19.33 -44.42 -23.90
CA SER A 71 -18.79 -44.58 -22.55
C SER A 71 -17.38 -44.00 -22.48
N TYR A 72 -16.99 -43.58 -21.27
CA TYR A 72 -15.65 -43.07 -21.00
C TYR A 72 -14.59 -44.15 -21.26
N ASN A 73 -13.50 -43.77 -21.95
CA ASN A 73 -12.33 -44.60 -22.21
C ASN A 73 -11.08 -43.73 -21.95
N PRO A 74 -10.09 -44.22 -21.19
CA PRO A 74 -8.85 -43.49 -20.93
C PRO A 74 -8.13 -42.94 -22.17
N ALA A 75 -8.24 -43.61 -23.33
CA ALA A 75 -7.64 -43.15 -24.59
C ALA A 75 -8.23 -41.80 -25.09
N LEU A 76 -9.41 -41.41 -24.62
CA LEU A 76 -10.01 -40.12 -24.96
C LEU A 76 -9.33 -38.94 -24.25
N LEU A 77 -8.48 -39.22 -23.25
CA LEU A 77 -7.65 -38.22 -22.59
C LEU A 77 -6.36 -37.92 -23.37
N ASP A 78 -6.05 -38.66 -24.43
CA ASP A 78 -4.79 -38.52 -25.16
C ASP A 78 -4.67 -37.13 -25.81
N GLY A 79 -3.55 -36.45 -25.52
CA GLY A 79 -3.28 -35.09 -25.96
C GLY A 79 -4.06 -34.00 -25.19
N ALA A 80 -4.85 -34.36 -24.18
CA ALA A 80 -5.54 -33.40 -23.35
C ALA A 80 -4.58 -32.68 -22.39
N VAL A 81 -4.94 -31.44 -22.04
CA VAL A 81 -4.12 -30.56 -21.22
C VAL A 81 -4.81 -30.18 -19.91
N LEU A 82 -6.12 -30.37 -19.89
CA LEU A 82 -7.00 -30.24 -18.74
C LEU A 82 -8.13 -31.26 -18.91
N VAL A 83 -8.55 -31.84 -17.80
CA VAL A 83 -9.69 -32.74 -17.73
C VAL A 83 -10.70 -32.23 -16.70
N PHE A 84 -11.98 -32.28 -17.05
CA PHE A 84 -13.09 -32.09 -16.13
C PHE A 84 -13.87 -33.39 -15.99
N ALA A 85 -13.94 -33.92 -14.76
CA ALA A 85 -14.78 -35.04 -14.40
C ALA A 85 -16.09 -34.49 -13.83
N ALA A 86 -17.17 -34.56 -14.61
CA ALA A 86 -18.47 -33.95 -14.35
C ALA A 86 -19.60 -34.94 -14.64
N THR A 87 -19.38 -36.21 -14.29
CA THR A 87 -20.35 -37.28 -14.54
C THR A 87 -21.49 -37.28 -13.52
N GLY A 88 -21.26 -36.70 -12.33
CA GLY A 88 -22.19 -36.72 -11.21
C GLY A 88 -22.11 -38.03 -10.40
N ASP A 89 -21.42 -39.05 -10.91
CA ASP A 89 -21.17 -40.31 -10.21
C ASP A 89 -19.75 -40.34 -9.64
N GLU A 90 -19.63 -40.69 -8.36
CA GLU A 90 -18.36 -40.59 -7.64
C GLU A 90 -17.36 -41.64 -8.09
N GLU A 91 -17.82 -42.85 -8.40
CA GLU A 91 -16.96 -43.93 -8.87
C GLU A 91 -16.41 -43.61 -10.27
N ALA A 92 -17.27 -43.17 -11.19
CA ALA A 92 -16.87 -42.73 -12.51
C ALA A 92 -15.92 -41.52 -12.48
N ASP A 93 -16.20 -40.50 -11.66
CA ASP A 93 -15.32 -39.32 -11.56
C ASP A 93 -13.97 -39.67 -10.94
N ARG A 94 -13.90 -40.59 -9.96
CA ARG A 94 -12.63 -41.11 -9.42
C ARG A 94 -11.82 -41.87 -10.48
N ALA A 95 -12.47 -42.64 -11.35
CA ALA A 95 -11.79 -43.36 -12.44
C ALA A 95 -11.15 -42.36 -13.43
N VAL A 96 -11.90 -41.34 -13.85
CA VAL A 96 -11.40 -40.27 -14.73
C VAL A 96 -10.22 -39.53 -14.08
N VAL A 97 -10.30 -39.24 -12.78
CA VAL A 97 -9.23 -38.59 -12.02
C VAL A 97 -7.97 -39.46 -11.98
N ALA A 98 -8.11 -40.76 -11.73
CA ALA A 98 -6.97 -41.68 -11.69
C ALA A 98 -6.25 -41.75 -13.04
N ASP A 99 -7.00 -41.90 -14.14
CA ASP A 99 -6.45 -41.98 -15.49
C ASP A 99 -5.78 -40.69 -15.96
N ALA A 100 -6.34 -39.53 -15.59
CA ALA A 100 -5.77 -38.22 -15.87
C ALA A 100 -4.44 -38.03 -15.13
N ARG A 101 -4.39 -38.42 -13.84
CA ARG A 101 -3.17 -38.35 -13.02
C ARG A 101 -2.08 -39.29 -13.51
N GLU A 102 -2.42 -40.49 -13.96
CA GLU A 102 -1.46 -41.42 -14.59
C GLU A 102 -0.79 -40.78 -15.82
N ARG A 103 -1.52 -39.95 -16.56
CA ARG A 103 -1.03 -39.20 -17.73
C ARG A 103 -0.42 -37.84 -17.38
N SER A 104 -0.33 -37.49 -16.09
CA SER A 104 0.12 -36.18 -15.61
C SER A 104 -0.71 -35.00 -16.17
N ILE A 105 -2.00 -35.22 -16.40
CA ILE A 105 -2.93 -34.20 -16.87
C ILE A 105 -3.69 -33.66 -15.66
N PRO A 106 -3.66 -32.34 -15.39
CA PRO A 106 -4.42 -31.77 -14.28
C PRO A 106 -5.92 -32.00 -14.45
N VAL A 107 -6.56 -32.46 -13.38
CA VAL A 107 -8.00 -32.79 -13.37
C VAL A 107 -8.78 -31.99 -12.33
N ASN A 108 -10.01 -31.61 -12.69
CA ASN A 108 -10.99 -31.03 -11.78
C ASN A 108 -12.25 -31.91 -11.76
N ALA A 109 -12.52 -32.52 -10.60
CA ALA A 109 -13.76 -33.25 -10.36
C ALA A 109 -14.82 -32.29 -9.80
N VAL A 110 -15.96 -32.20 -10.47
CA VAL A 110 -17.05 -31.31 -10.04
C VAL A 110 -17.61 -31.78 -8.70
N ASP A 111 -17.88 -30.82 -7.82
CA ASP A 111 -18.37 -30.99 -6.45
C ASP A 111 -17.52 -31.88 -5.53
N ARG A 112 -16.28 -32.20 -5.94
CA ARG A 112 -15.32 -33.05 -5.21
C ARG A 112 -13.94 -32.37 -5.10
N PRO A 113 -13.81 -31.31 -4.28
CA PRO A 113 -12.57 -30.51 -4.20
C PRO A 113 -11.35 -31.32 -3.78
N GLU A 114 -11.51 -32.38 -2.99
CA GLU A 114 -10.45 -33.30 -2.54
C GLU A 114 -9.85 -34.14 -3.67
N LEU A 115 -10.58 -34.31 -4.78
CA LEU A 115 -10.10 -35.03 -5.96
C LEU A 115 -9.49 -34.09 -7.02
N CYS A 116 -9.55 -32.77 -6.81
CA CYS A 116 -9.09 -31.78 -7.77
C CYS A 116 -7.60 -31.47 -7.63
N ASP A 117 -6.90 -31.34 -8.76
CA ASP A 117 -5.55 -30.77 -8.80
C ASP A 117 -5.57 -29.24 -9.00
N PHE A 118 -6.71 -28.70 -9.47
CA PHE A 118 -6.93 -27.27 -9.65
C PHE A 118 -8.39 -26.90 -9.41
N PHE A 119 -8.63 -25.62 -9.11
CA PHE A 119 -9.96 -25.05 -8.93
C PHE A 119 -10.37 -24.18 -10.12
N THR A 120 -11.65 -24.21 -10.49
CA THR A 120 -12.19 -23.28 -11.49
C THR A 120 -12.62 -21.97 -10.83
N PRO A 121 -11.94 -20.84 -11.11
CA PRO A 121 -12.30 -19.55 -10.53
C PRO A 121 -13.56 -18.98 -11.18
N ALA A 122 -14.19 -18.02 -10.51
CA ALA A 122 -15.15 -17.16 -11.18
C ALA A 122 -14.38 -16.22 -12.14
N LEU A 123 -14.80 -16.14 -13.40
CA LEU A 123 -14.07 -15.46 -14.47
C LEU A 123 -14.81 -14.19 -14.93
N VAL A 124 -14.08 -13.08 -15.04
CA VAL A 124 -14.48 -11.90 -15.80
C VAL A 124 -13.60 -11.83 -17.04
N ASN A 125 -14.21 -11.98 -18.22
CA ASN A 125 -13.51 -12.01 -19.49
C ASN A 125 -13.68 -10.69 -20.26
N ARG A 126 -12.55 -10.08 -20.64
CA ARG A 126 -12.40 -8.92 -21.52
C ARG A 126 -11.20 -9.17 -22.46
N ALA A 127 -11.13 -10.37 -23.04
CA ALA A 127 -9.97 -10.89 -23.76
C ALA A 127 -9.28 -9.82 -24.64
N PRO A 128 -7.94 -9.67 -24.54
CA PRO A 128 -7.01 -10.54 -23.80
C PRO A 128 -6.91 -10.26 -22.29
N VAL A 129 -7.69 -9.32 -21.75
CA VAL A 129 -7.73 -9.06 -20.30
C VAL A 129 -8.69 -10.02 -19.62
N ALA A 130 -8.27 -10.63 -18.51
CA ALA A 130 -9.12 -11.50 -17.70
C ALA A 130 -8.85 -11.33 -16.22
N VAL A 131 -9.88 -11.54 -15.38
CA VAL A 131 -9.76 -11.59 -13.92
C VAL A 131 -10.32 -12.91 -13.44
N ALA A 132 -9.51 -13.65 -12.67
CA ALA A 132 -9.87 -14.90 -12.03
C ALA A 132 -10.02 -14.69 -10.52
N ILE A 133 -11.15 -15.11 -9.97
CA ILE A 133 -11.49 -14.97 -8.55
C ILE A 133 -11.60 -16.36 -7.93
N GLY A 134 -10.68 -16.68 -7.02
CA GLY A 134 -10.70 -17.92 -6.23
C GLY A 134 -11.02 -17.64 -4.76
N THR A 135 -11.80 -18.52 -4.13
CA THR A 135 -12.23 -18.39 -2.72
C THR A 135 -11.87 -19.60 -1.85
N GLU A 136 -11.07 -20.55 -2.35
CA GLU A 136 -10.68 -21.80 -1.63
C GLU A 136 -11.85 -22.52 -0.93
N GLY A 137 -13.05 -22.45 -1.50
CA GLY A 137 -14.24 -23.08 -0.94
C GLY A 137 -15.04 -22.22 0.05
N ALA A 138 -14.68 -20.96 0.31
CA ALA A 138 -15.42 -20.01 1.15
C ALA A 138 -16.81 -19.59 0.59
N GLY A 139 -17.39 -20.38 -0.31
CA GLY A 139 -18.72 -20.22 -0.87
C GLY A 139 -18.72 -19.68 -2.31
N PRO A 140 -19.38 -20.37 -3.26
CA PRO A 140 -19.56 -19.89 -4.64
C PRO A 140 -20.23 -18.52 -4.74
N VAL A 141 -21.12 -18.19 -3.79
CA VAL A 141 -21.87 -16.93 -3.76
C VAL A 141 -20.94 -15.72 -3.59
N LEU A 142 -19.94 -15.81 -2.70
CA LEU A 142 -18.97 -14.73 -2.50
C LEU A 142 -18.16 -14.47 -3.79
N ALA A 143 -17.70 -15.54 -4.44
CA ALA A 143 -16.97 -15.42 -5.71
C ALA A 143 -17.84 -14.77 -6.80
N GLN A 144 -19.14 -15.11 -6.86
CA GLN A 144 -20.10 -14.49 -7.77
C GLN A 144 -20.35 -13.02 -7.48
N MET A 145 -20.48 -12.62 -6.21
CA MET A 145 -20.64 -11.22 -5.81
C MET A 145 -19.42 -10.37 -6.21
N ILE A 146 -18.22 -10.88 -5.95
CA ILE A 146 -16.97 -10.23 -6.35
C ILE A 146 -16.89 -10.13 -7.87
N ARG A 147 -17.22 -11.23 -8.59
CA ARG A 147 -17.24 -11.26 -10.07
C ARG A 147 -18.17 -10.19 -10.63
N ALA A 148 -19.39 -10.07 -10.11
CA ALA A 148 -20.36 -9.09 -10.58
C ALA A 148 -19.86 -7.65 -10.41
N ARG A 149 -19.24 -7.33 -9.26
CA ARG A 149 -18.68 -6.00 -9.01
C ARG A 149 -17.52 -5.67 -9.94
N ILE A 150 -16.64 -6.64 -10.19
CA ILE A 150 -15.51 -6.47 -11.12
C ILE A 150 -16.02 -6.34 -12.56
N ASP A 151 -17.00 -7.13 -12.96
CA ASP A 151 -17.59 -7.07 -14.30
C ASP A 151 -18.22 -5.71 -14.60
N GLN A 152 -18.85 -5.06 -13.61
CA GLN A 152 -19.36 -3.68 -13.71
C GLN A 152 -18.25 -2.63 -13.78
N MET A 153 -17.14 -2.85 -13.08
CA MET A 153 -16.01 -1.92 -13.04
C MET A 153 -15.21 -1.92 -14.36
N LEU A 154 -15.16 -3.05 -15.06
CA LEU A 154 -14.35 -3.22 -16.27
C LEU A 154 -15.15 -2.95 -17.54
N SER A 155 -14.78 -1.88 -18.24
CA SER A 155 -15.36 -1.50 -19.53
C SER A 155 -15.36 -2.67 -20.53
N PRO A 156 -16.46 -2.91 -21.27
CA PRO A 156 -16.51 -3.94 -22.32
C PRO A 156 -15.49 -3.73 -23.44
N SER A 157 -15.03 -2.49 -23.65
CA SER A 157 -14.06 -2.13 -24.69
C SER A 157 -12.61 -2.45 -24.32
N LEU A 158 -12.35 -2.83 -23.05
CA LEU A 158 -11.00 -3.01 -22.51
C LEU A 158 -10.16 -4.03 -23.30
N GLY A 159 -10.80 -5.07 -23.82
CA GLY A 159 -10.13 -6.06 -24.69
C GLY A 159 -9.59 -5.44 -25.98
N ARG A 160 -10.38 -4.59 -26.65
CA ARG A 160 -9.94 -3.86 -27.85
C ARG A 160 -8.80 -2.89 -27.54
N LEU A 161 -8.87 -2.21 -26.39
CA LEU A 161 -7.82 -1.30 -25.96
C LEU A 161 -6.51 -2.05 -25.66
N ALA A 162 -6.59 -3.24 -25.05
CA ALA A 162 -5.43 -4.08 -24.80
C ALA A 162 -4.82 -4.65 -26.10
N LEU A 163 -5.64 -5.01 -27.09
CA LEU A 163 -5.15 -5.42 -28.41
C LEU A 163 -4.44 -4.27 -29.14
N LEU A 164 -5.00 -3.05 -29.07
CA LEU A 164 -4.32 -1.86 -29.58
C LEU A 164 -3.00 -1.63 -28.84
N ALA A 165 -2.98 -1.73 -27.51
CA ALA A 165 -1.72 -1.62 -26.76
C ALA A 165 -0.69 -2.66 -27.19
N ALA A 166 -1.11 -3.90 -27.46
CA ALA A 166 -0.21 -4.96 -27.90
C ALA A 166 0.45 -4.63 -29.26
N SER A 167 -0.28 -4.04 -30.22
CA SER A 167 0.30 -3.66 -31.51
C SER A 167 1.34 -2.53 -31.39
N TYR A 168 1.19 -1.65 -30.40
CA TYR A 168 2.13 -0.56 -30.14
C TYR A 168 3.35 -0.96 -29.32
N ARG A 169 3.39 -2.18 -28.75
CA ARG A 169 4.46 -2.60 -27.83
C ARG A 169 5.84 -2.53 -28.47
N ALA A 170 6.01 -3.05 -29.68
CA ALA A 170 7.29 -3.03 -30.38
C ALA A 170 7.76 -1.60 -30.70
N ALA A 171 6.84 -0.73 -31.15
CA ALA A 171 7.15 0.66 -31.46
C ALA A 171 7.59 1.45 -30.21
N VAL A 172 6.89 1.27 -29.09
CA VAL A 172 7.24 1.84 -27.78
C VAL A 172 8.60 1.33 -27.31
N GLU A 173 8.87 0.03 -27.49
CA GLU A 173 10.14 -0.58 -27.10
C GLU A 173 11.32 -0.08 -27.94
N HIS A 174 11.09 0.33 -29.19
CA HIS A 174 12.11 0.88 -30.07
C HIS A 174 12.32 2.39 -29.89
N ARG A 175 11.24 3.17 -29.75
CA ARG A 175 11.28 4.65 -29.76
C ARG A 175 11.46 5.27 -28.37
N LEU A 176 11.03 4.60 -27.30
CA LEU A 176 11.04 5.18 -25.95
C LEU A 176 12.05 4.48 -25.04
N ALA A 177 12.75 5.27 -24.22
CA ALA A 177 13.68 4.75 -23.22
C ALA A 177 12.99 3.85 -22.18
N LYS A 178 13.65 2.78 -21.75
CA LYS A 178 13.11 1.87 -20.72
C LYS A 178 12.87 2.61 -19.39
N GLY A 179 11.90 2.11 -18.61
CA GLY A 179 11.58 2.65 -17.28
C GLY A 179 10.42 3.66 -17.31
N VAL A 180 10.64 4.83 -16.72
CA VAL A 180 9.60 5.83 -16.42
C VAL A 180 8.85 6.30 -17.68
N VAL A 181 9.59 6.56 -18.77
CA VAL A 181 9.01 7.07 -20.03
C VAL A 181 7.98 6.09 -20.61
N ARG A 182 8.34 4.80 -20.73
CA ARG A 182 7.38 3.77 -21.20
C ARG A 182 6.18 3.61 -20.27
N ARG A 183 6.37 3.64 -18.94
CA ARG A 183 5.24 3.54 -17.99
C ARG A 183 4.26 4.69 -18.14
N ARG A 184 4.76 5.92 -18.32
CA ARG A 184 3.94 7.11 -18.54
C ARG A 184 3.16 7.04 -19.84
N PHE A 185 3.83 6.64 -20.93
CA PHE A 185 3.16 6.38 -22.19
C PHE A 185 1.99 5.40 -21.99
N TRP A 186 2.21 4.25 -21.35
CA TRP A 186 1.14 3.28 -21.12
C TRP A 186 0.03 3.81 -20.22
N LYS A 187 0.36 4.55 -19.15
CA LYS A 187 -0.67 5.19 -18.31
C LYS A 187 -1.54 6.13 -19.14
N ALA A 188 -0.93 7.06 -19.88
CA ALA A 188 -1.66 8.00 -20.74
C ALA A 188 -2.41 7.30 -21.88
N PHE A 189 -1.89 6.18 -22.39
CA PHE A 189 -2.56 5.35 -23.38
C PHE A 189 -3.85 4.74 -22.82
N PHE A 190 -3.79 4.16 -21.61
CA PHE A 190 -4.91 3.47 -20.97
C PHE A 190 -5.92 4.39 -20.29
N THR A 191 -5.58 5.66 -20.02
CA THR A 191 -6.49 6.62 -19.36
C THR A 191 -6.81 7.86 -20.20
N GLY A 192 -6.19 8.02 -21.36
CA GLY A 192 -6.26 9.25 -22.17
C GLY A 192 -6.90 9.04 -23.54
N GLY A 193 -6.40 9.77 -24.53
CA GLY A 193 -6.98 9.83 -25.89
C GLY A 193 -7.24 8.46 -26.55
N PRO A 194 -6.29 7.51 -26.54
CA PRO A 194 -6.51 6.18 -27.12
C PRO A 194 -7.66 5.42 -26.44
N ALA A 195 -7.71 5.42 -25.10
CA ALA A 195 -8.77 4.78 -24.34
C ALA A 195 -10.16 5.36 -24.66
N CYS A 196 -10.31 6.68 -24.62
CA CYS A 196 -11.57 7.34 -24.94
C CYS A 196 -12.05 7.04 -26.37
N ALA A 197 -11.13 6.98 -27.35
CA ALA A 197 -11.47 6.69 -28.74
C ALA A 197 -11.91 5.23 -28.94
N VAL A 198 -11.28 4.28 -28.26
CA VAL A 198 -11.68 2.86 -28.28
C VAL A 198 -13.05 2.65 -27.62
N GLU A 199 -13.33 3.37 -26.53
CA GLU A 199 -14.65 3.37 -25.89
C GLU A 199 -15.73 3.92 -26.81
N ALA A 200 -15.43 4.98 -27.55
CA ALA A 200 -16.32 5.53 -28.58
C ALA A 200 -16.45 4.65 -29.83
N GLY A 201 -15.73 3.52 -29.92
CA GLY A 201 -15.75 2.63 -31.08
C GLY A 201 -15.05 3.16 -32.33
N ASN A 202 -14.19 4.19 -32.19
CA ASN A 202 -13.50 4.82 -33.32
C ASN A 202 -12.03 4.36 -33.36
N ALA A 203 -11.76 3.32 -34.16
CA ALA A 203 -10.43 2.70 -34.27
C ALA A 203 -9.39 3.65 -34.88
N ASP A 204 -9.75 4.41 -35.91
CA ASP A 204 -8.82 5.33 -36.60
C ASP A 204 -8.37 6.45 -35.67
N ARG A 205 -9.31 7.03 -34.92
CA ARG A 205 -9.01 8.06 -33.92
C ARG A 205 -8.15 7.51 -32.77
N ALA A 206 -8.37 6.25 -32.38
CA ALA A 206 -7.56 5.61 -31.35
C ALA A 206 -6.12 5.41 -31.79
N ALA A 207 -5.90 4.94 -33.02
CA ALA A 207 -4.57 4.80 -33.61
C ALA A 207 -3.88 6.16 -33.75
N TRP A 208 -4.57 7.18 -34.28
CA TRP A 208 -4.03 8.53 -34.38
C TRP A 208 -3.62 9.12 -33.02
N ALA A 209 -4.47 8.97 -32.00
CA ALA A 209 -4.16 9.45 -30.64
C ALA A 209 -2.96 8.70 -30.02
N ALA A 210 -2.80 7.41 -30.33
CA ALA A 210 -1.67 6.61 -29.88
C ALA A 210 -0.35 7.06 -30.55
N GLU A 211 -0.37 7.34 -31.86
CA GLU A 211 0.79 7.89 -32.56
C GLU A 211 1.21 9.25 -32.03
N MET A 212 0.25 10.18 -31.84
CA MET A 212 0.55 11.48 -31.23
C MET A 212 1.19 11.35 -29.85
N LEU A 213 0.69 10.41 -29.04
CA LEU A 213 1.24 10.15 -27.72
C LEU A 213 2.68 9.59 -27.80
N LEU A 214 2.97 8.80 -28.83
CA LEU A 214 4.29 8.24 -29.08
C LEU A 214 5.28 9.31 -29.58
N ASP A 215 4.80 10.23 -30.43
CA ASP A 215 5.57 11.34 -31.00
C ASP A 215 5.92 12.42 -29.98
N SER A 216 5.02 12.69 -29.03
CA SER A 216 5.27 13.60 -27.90
C SER A 216 6.30 13.07 -26.89
N GLN A 217 6.88 11.89 -27.13
CA GLN A 217 7.86 11.19 -26.29
C GLN A 217 7.46 11.02 -24.80
N GLY A 218 6.19 11.21 -24.46
CA GLY A 218 5.73 11.14 -23.06
C GLY A 218 6.41 12.15 -22.13
N VAL A 219 6.89 13.29 -22.65
CA VAL A 219 7.63 14.31 -21.89
C VAL A 219 6.64 15.17 -21.10
N GLU A 220 6.05 14.59 -20.06
CA GLU A 220 5.57 15.41 -18.95
C GLU A 220 6.76 15.81 -18.07
N PRO A 221 6.84 17.06 -17.60
CA PRO A 221 7.85 17.46 -16.64
C PRO A 221 7.78 16.56 -15.39
N GLY A 222 8.92 16.33 -14.76
CA GLY A 222 8.93 15.63 -13.47
C GLY A 222 8.14 16.40 -12.43
N HIS A 223 7.64 15.67 -11.44
CA HIS A 223 6.82 16.26 -10.38
C HIS A 223 7.27 15.72 -9.04
N VAL A 224 7.42 16.60 -8.06
CA VAL A 224 7.85 16.25 -6.70
C VAL A 224 6.73 16.54 -5.72
N ALA A 225 6.22 15.51 -5.06
CA ALA A 225 5.27 15.64 -3.98
C ALA A 225 5.99 15.58 -2.63
N LEU A 226 5.92 16.65 -1.83
CA LEU A 226 6.36 16.66 -0.44
C LEU A 226 5.21 16.16 0.43
N VAL A 227 5.31 14.94 0.94
CA VAL A 227 4.19 14.21 1.55
C VAL A 227 4.44 13.95 3.02
N GLY A 228 3.48 14.34 3.86
CA GLY A 228 3.44 13.96 5.27
C GLY A 228 3.07 12.50 5.46
N ALA A 229 3.95 11.73 6.08
CA ALA A 229 3.75 10.34 6.41
C ALA A 229 2.85 10.14 7.64
N GLY A 230 2.58 11.21 8.39
CA GLY A 230 2.02 11.10 9.73
C GLY A 230 3.10 10.73 10.77
N PRO A 231 2.71 10.57 12.05
CA PRO A 231 3.64 10.41 13.15
C PRO A 231 4.23 8.99 13.28
N GLY A 232 3.65 8.02 12.58
CA GLY A 232 4.16 6.66 12.51
C GLY A 232 3.10 5.65 12.08
N ALA A 233 1.89 5.72 12.63
CA ALA A 233 0.82 4.78 12.30
C ALA A 233 0.37 4.90 10.83
N GLU A 234 0.22 3.76 10.16
CA GLU A 234 -0.12 3.68 8.72
C GLU A 234 -1.51 4.25 8.40
N ASP A 235 -2.45 4.14 9.34
CA ASP A 235 -3.83 4.60 9.22
C ASP A 235 -3.99 6.10 9.43
N LEU A 236 -2.95 6.80 9.86
CA LEU A 236 -2.89 8.27 9.92
C LEU A 236 -2.38 8.91 8.62
N LEU A 237 -2.08 8.08 7.61
CA LEU A 237 -1.73 8.56 6.29
C LEU A 237 -2.97 9.14 5.59
N THR A 238 -2.84 10.29 4.94
CA THR A 238 -3.96 10.87 4.19
C THR A 238 -4.24 10.07 2.91
N LEU A 239 -5.49 10.04 2.46
CA LEU A 239 -5.85 9.39 1.18
C LEU A 239 -5.07 9.96 0.00
N ARG A 240 -4.76 11.27 0.01
CA ARG A 240 -3.92 11.91 -1.02
C ARG A 240 -2.49 11.39 -0.98
N ALA A 241 -1.91 11.25 0.22
CA ALA A 241 -0.56 10.68 0.40
C ALA A 241 -0.48 9.23 -0.10
N GLN A 242 -1.44 8.38 0.26
CA GLN A 242 -1.52 6.99 -0.21
C GLN A 242 -1.60 6.91 -1.74
N ARG A 243 -2.48 7.71 -2.36
CA ARG A 243 -2.61 7.77 -3.82
C ARG A 243 -1.28 8.14 -4.49
N LEU A 244 -0.57 9.14 -3.98
CA LEU A 244 0.70 9.57 -4.55
C LEU A 244 1.81 8.53 -4.37
N LEU A 245 1.86 7.83 -3.23
CA LEU A 245 2.80 6.72 -3.01
C LEU A 245 2.59 5.56 -3.99
N MET A 246 1.34 5.28 -4.37
CA MET A 246 1.01 4.27 -5.38
C MET A 246 1.38 4.68 -6.81
N GLU A 247 1.48 5.99 -7.07
CA GLU A 247 1.84 6.53 -8.38
C GLU A 247 3.33 6.87 -8.53
N ALA A 248 4.09 6.89 -7.42
CA ALA A 248 5.47 7.30 -7.36
C ALA A 248 6.39 6.39 -8.19
N ASP A 249 7.34 7.00 -8.90
CA ASP A 249 8.47 6.29 -9.49
C ASP A 249 9.61 6.10 -8.48
N VAL A 250 9.79 7.09 -7.60
CA VAL A 250 10.81 7.11 -6.56
C VAL A 250 10.23 7.65 -5.27
N ILE A 251 10.51 6.97 -4.17
CA ILE A 251 10.14 7.36 -2.81
C ILE A 251 11.41 7.73 -2.07
N VAL A 252 11.60 9.02 -1.82
CA VAL A 252 12.70 9.56 -1.01
C VAL A 252 12.17 9.76 0.41
N HIS A 253 12.59 8.96 1.39
CA HIS A 253 11.98 8.96 2.72
C HIS A 253 12.97 9.29 3.84
N ASP A 254 12.47 9.93 4.89
CA ASP A 254 13.23 10.16 6.11
C ASP A 254 13.44 8.89 6.93
N ALA A 255 14.40 8.94 7.85
CA ALA A 255 14.71 7.82 8.74
C ALA A 255 13.61 7.55 9.78
N LEU A 256 12.83 8.56 10.14
CA LEU A 256 11.73 8.45 11.11
C LEU A 256 10.46 7.86 10.50
N VAL A 257 10.37 7.74 9.17
CA VAL A 257 9.22 7.12 8.51
C VAL A 257 9.32 5.60 8.67
N PRO A 258 8.32 4.92 9.24
CA PRO A 258 8.35 3.47 9.39
C PRO A 258 8.36 2.75 8.04
N GLU A 259 9.06 1.61 7.97
CA GLU A 259 9.15 0.80 6.73
C GLU A 259 7.77 0.38 6.22
N ALA A 260 6.82 0.15 7.12
CA ALA A 260 5.48 -0.26 6.73
C ALA A 260 4.75 0.83 5.93
N VAL A 261 4.92 2.12 6.28
CA VAL A 261 4.41 3.26 5.49
C VAL A 261 5.13 3.36 4.14
N VAL A 262 6.45 3.16 4.11
CA VAL A 262 7.22 3.13 2.85
C VAL A 262 6.75 1.96 1.95
N ALA A 263 6.40 0.83 2.55
CA ALA A 263 5.92 -0.37 1.86
C ALA A 263 4.51 -0.24 1.28
N MET A 264 3.71 0.75 1.72
CA MET A 264 2.44 1.10 1.09
C MET A 264 2.62 1.69 -0.32
N GLY A 265 3.83 2.13 -0.66
CA GLY A 265 4.16 2.60 -2.00
C GLY A 265 4.17 1.49 -3.04
N ARG A 266 4.16 1.90 -4.32
CA ARG A 266 4.22 0.98 -5.47
C ARG A 266 5.41 0.00 -5.33
N ARG A 267 5.18 -1.30 -5.58
CA ARG A 267 6.18 -2.37 -5.35
C ARG A 267 7.48 -2.21 -6.15
N ASP A 268 7.41 -1.64 -7.35
CA ASP A 268 8.56 -1.37 -8.23
C ASP A 268 9.08 0.08 -8.15
N ALA A 269 8.60 0.89 -7.19
CA ALA A 269 9.16 2.21 -6.94
C ALA A 269 10.55 2.10 -6.31
N GLU A 270 11.49 2.90 -6.81
CA GLU A 270 12.82 3.01 -6.22
C GLU A 270 12.71 3.67 -4.84
N ARG A 271 13.33 3.10 -3.80
CA ARG A 271 13.27 3.62 -2.42
C ARG A 271 14.64 4.18 -2.05
N ILE A 272 14.70 5.46 -1.69
CA ILE A 272 15.93 6.15 -1.34
C ILE A 272 15.81 6.71 0.08
N ALA A 273 16.65 6.24 0.99
CA ALA A 273 16.73 6.80 2.33
C ALA A 273 17.49 8.15 2.32
N ALA A 274 16.87 9.17 2.93
CA ALA A 274 17.42 10.51 3.08
C ALA A 274 18.01 10.79 4.48
N GLY A 275 17.65 10.00 5.51
CA GLY A 275 18.00 10.27 6.92
C GLY A 275 19.09 9.38 7.53
N LYS A 276 19.52 9.73 8.75
CA LYS A 276 20.46 8.97 9.60
C LYS A 276 19.82 7.71 10.17
N ARG A 277 20.48 6.57 10.04
CA ARG A 277 20.44 5.47 11.03
C ARG A 277 21.78 5.49 11.76
N LYS A 278 21.84 5.26 13.08
CA LYS A 278 23.10 5.26 13.86
C LYS A 278 24.17 4.44 13.09
N GLY A 279 25.26 5.08 12.65
CA GLY A 279 26.43 4.42 12.04
C GLY A 279 26.70 4.63 10.54
N CYS A 280 25.85 5.34 9.76
CA CYS A 280 26.09 5.57 8.32
C CYS A 280 26.20 7.06 7.95
N HIS A 281 27.05 7.39 6.96
CA HIS A 281 27.17 8.72 6.36
C HIS A 281 25.80 9.19 5.82
N SER A 282 25.24 10.26 6.41
CA SER A 282 23.94 10.82 6.04
C SER A 282 24.06 11.89 4.98
N LYS A 283 23.11 11.95 4.05
CA LYS A 283 22.96 13.09 3.13
C LYS A 283 22.67 14.36 3.92
N THR A 284 23.40 15.41 3.61
CA THR A 284 23.11 16.79 4.01
C THR A 284 21.81 17.26 3.34
N GLN A 285 21.23 18.34 3.85
CA GLN A 285 20.01 18.89 3.25
C GLN A 285 20.24 19.38 1.82
N ALA A 286 21.41 19.96 1.54
CA ALA A 286 21.78 20.36 0.18
C ALA A 286 21.78 19.16 -0.77
N GLU A 287 22.38 18.03 -0.37
CA GLU A 287 22.37 16.80 -1.18
C GLU A 287 20.96 16.22 -1.38
N ILE A 288 20.07 16.34 -0.37
CA ILE A 288 18.66 15.94 -0.53
C ILE A 288 17.96 16.84 -1.55
N ASN A 289 18.17 18.15 -1.46
CA ASN A 289 17.56 19.12 -2.38
C ASN A 289 18.04 18.88 -3.82
N GLU A 290 19.35 18.69 -4.02
CA GLU A 290 19.94 18.35 -5.32
C GLU A 290 19.40 17.03 -5.87
N LEU A 291 19.24 16.01 -5.02
CA LEU A 291 18.63 14.74 -5.42
C LEU A 291 17.19 14.94 -5.91
N LEU A 292 16.36 15.69 -5.18
CA LEU A 292 14.97 15.95 -5.58
C LEU A 292 14.91 16.69 -6.92
N VAL A 293 15.76 17.70 -7.11
CA VAL A 293 15.88 18.43 -8.38
C VAL A 293 16.32 17.51 -9.51
N ALA A 294 17.34 16.68 -9.30
CA ALA A 294 17.85 15.76 -10.30
C ALA A 294 16.79 14.72 -10.72
N LEU A 295 16.06 14.14 -9.77
CA LEU A 295 14.98 13.21 -10.05
C LEU A 295 13.82 13.90 -10.80
N GLY A 296 13.48 15.14 -10.42
CA GLY A 296 12.50 15.95 -11.14
C GLY A 296 12.93 16.28 -12.58
N ARG A 297 14.18 16.68 -12.81
CA ARG A 297 14.74 16.93 -14.15
C ARG A 297 14.74 15.69 -15.03
N ASN A 298 14.96 14.52 -14.43
CA ASN A 298 14.85 13.24 -15.11
C ASN A 298 13.41 12.81 -15.41
N GLY A 299 12.43 13.69 -15.18
CA GLY A 299 11.03 13.39 -15.44
C GLY A 299 10.50 12.27 -14.56
N LYS A 300 10.94 12.13 -13.31
CA LYS A 300 10.36 11.14 -12.38
C LYS A 300 9.20 11.75 -11.60
N ARG A 301 8.23 10.91 -11.21
CA ARG A 301 7.26 11.28 -10.15
C ARG A 301 7.87 10.91 -8.81
N VAL A 302 8.28 11.91 -8.05
CA VAL A 302 9.02 11.73 -6.80
C VAL A 302 8.08 11.98 -5.64
N VAL A 303 8.02 11.06 -4.70
CA VAL A 303 7.43 11.31 -3.39
C VAL A 303 8.56 11.52 -2.39
N ARG A 304 8.66 12.73 -1.85
CA ARG A 304 9.50 13.05 -0.70
C ARG A 304 8.66 12.82 0.56
N LEU A 305 8.79 11.64 1.14
CA LEU A 305 8.02 11.22 2.29
C LEU A 305 8.70 11.67 3.59
N LYS A 306 8.01 12.50 4.36
CA LYS A 306 8.54 13.17 5.56
C LYS A 306 7.74 12.75 6.77
N SER A 307 8.41 12.52 7.89
CA SER A 307 7.73 12.17 9.14
C SER A 307 6.86 13.32 9.64
N GLY A 308 5.66 13.01 10.14
CA GLY A 308 4.69 14.00 10.58
C GLY A 308 4.13 14.82 9.42
N ASP A 309 4.18 16.14 9.56
CA ASP A 309 3.78 17.11 8.54
C ASP A 309 5.01 17.75 7.87
N PRO A 310 5.06 17.90 6.52
CA PRO A 310 6.18 18.51 5.83
C PRO A 310 6.51 19.94 6.28
N LEU A 311 5.49 20.71 6.64
CA LEU A 311 5.56 22.14 6.90
C LEU A 311 5.82 22.47 8.39
N ILE A 312 5.74 21.49 9.29
CA ILE A 312 6.02 21.66 10.72
C ILE A 312 7.36 21.02 11.07
N PHE A 313 8.40 21.83 11.26
CA PHE A 313 9.78 21.41 11.57
C PHE A 313 10.40 20.38 10.60
N GLY A 314 9.76 20.16 9.44
CA GLY A 314 10.21 19.19 8.45
C GLY A 314 11.25 19.72 7.46
N ARG A 315 11.65 21.00 7.53
CA ARG A 315 12.56 21.64 6.56
C ARG A 315 12.06 21.66 5.11
N ALA A 316 10.74 21.52 4.89
CA ALA A 316 10.18 21.59 3.54
C ALA A 316 10.43 22.94 2.86
N GLY A 317 10.63 24.04 3.61
CA GLY A 317 10.95 25.34 3.03
C GLY A 317 12.22 25.33 2.16
N GLU A 318 13.27 24.65 2.60
CA GLU A 318 14.53 24.50 1.85
C GLU A 318 14.34 23.65 0.59
N GLU A 319 13.58 22.56 0.71
CA GLU A 319 13.25 21.66 -0.41
C GLU A 319 12.38 22.38 -1.46
N ILE A 320 11.37 23.15 -1.02
CA ILE A 320 10.49 23.95 -1.87
C ILE A 320 11.28 25.02 -2.63
N ALA A 321 12.19 25.73 -1.94
CA ALA A 321 13.00 26.77 -2.56
C ALA A 321 13.86 26.21 -3.70
N ALA A 322 14.55 25.08 -3.46
CA ALA A 322 15.36 24.42 -4.48
C ALA A 322 14.54 23.94 -5.68
N LEU A 323 13.36 23.36 -5.44
CA LEU A 323 12.46 22.90 -6.52
C LEU A 323 11.95 24.09 -7.35
N ARG A 324 11.59 25.18 -6.70
CA ARG A 324 11.11 26.41 -7.35
C ARG A 324 12.21 27.06 -8.19
N GLU A 325 13.43 27.18 -7.65
CA GLU A 325 14.58 27.72 -8.37
C GLU A 325 14.94 26.88 -9.60
N ALA A 326 14.81 25.55 -9.50
CA ALA A 326 15.06 24.64 -10.60
C ALA A 326 13.90 24.54 -11.62
N GLY A 327 12.77 25.23 -11.40
CA GLY A 327 11.60 25.18 -12.27
C GLY A 327 10.88 23.82 -12.27
N ILE A 328 11.03 23.01 -11.21
CA ILE A 328 10.39 21.69 -11.09
C ILE A 328 9.00 21.85 -10.46
N SER A 329 7.99 21.25 -11.09
CA SER A 329 6.64 21.22 -10.55
C SER A 329 6.60 20.45 -9.23
N TYR A 330 5.92 20.99 -8.23
CA TYR A 330 5.80 20.34 -6.93
C TYR A 330 4.43 20.57 -6.29
N GLU A 331 4.06 19.67 -5.38
CA GLU A 331 2.89 19.80 -4.51
C GLU A 331 3.27 19.47 -3.06
N VAL A 332 2.54 20.03 -2.10
CA VAL A 332 2.67 19.68 -0.68
C VAL A 332 1.40 18.98 -0.24
N VAL A 333 1.54 17.81 0.37
CA VAL A 333 0.46 17.06 0.98
C VAL A 333 0.68 17.06 2.48
N PRO A 334 -0.21 17.72 3.25
CA PRO A 334 -0.08 17.78 4.70
C PRO A 334 -0.27 16.38 5.32
N GLY A 335 0.30 16.21 6.50
CA GLY A 335 0.20 15.00 7.30
C GLY A 335 -0.26 15.30 8.73
N VAL A 336 -0.66 14.26 9.45
CA VAL A 336 -0.93 14.39 10.89
C VAL A 336 0.41 14.63 11.60
N THR A 337 0.55 15.77 12.28
CA THR A 337 1.78 16.08 13.02
C THR A 337 1.85 15.33 14.35
N ALA A 338 3.07 15.14 14.88
CA ALA A 338 3.31 14.36 16.11
C ALA A 338 2.56 14.90 17.32
N ALA A 339 2.36 16.22 17.42
CA ALA A 339 1.57 16.81 18.49
C ALA A 339 0.11 16.36 18.53
N PHE A 340 -0.52 16.19 17.37
CA PHE A 340 -1.92 15.74 17.32
C PHE A 340 -2.05 14.26 17.67
N ALA A 341 -1.09 13.43 17.25
CA ALA A 341 -1.08 12.02 17.66
C ALA A 341 -0.78 11.85 19.15
N ALA A 342 0.19 12.58 19.69
CA ALA A 342 0.49 12.54 21.12
C ALA A 342 -0.70 13.00 21.97
N ALA A 343 -1.39 14.05 21.52
CA ALA A 343 -2.63 14.51 22.13
C ALA A 343 -3.73 13.43 22.09
N ALA A 344 -3.92 12.77 20.95
CA ALA A 344 -4.89 11.68 20.82
C ALA A 344 -4.54 10.47 21.71
N ASP A 345 -3.26 10.09 21.81
CA ASP A 345 -2.79 9.01 22.67
C ASP A 345 -3.09 9.25 24.16
N PHE A 346 -3.11 10.52 24.57
CA PHE A 346 -3.45 10.98 25.92
C PHE A 346 -4.92 11.37 26.10
N GLU A 347 -5.76 11.25 25.07
CA GLU A 347 -7.14 11.79 25.06
C GLU A 347 -7.19 13.27 25.49
N LEU A 348 -6.13 14.01 25.14
CA LEU A 348 -5.84 15.37 25.58
C LEU A 348 -6.29 16.38 24.52
N PRO A 349 -7.29 17.24 24.78
CA PRO A 349 -7.56 18.38 23.92
C PRO A 349 -6.42 19.41 24.05
N LEU A 350 -5.73 19.71 22.94
CA LEU A 350 -4.65 20.71 22.92
C LEU A 350 -5.14 22.14 23.16
N THR A 351 -6.43 22.39 22.98
CA THR A 351 -7.10 23.65 23.30
C THR A 351 -8.35 23.35 24.10
N LEU A 352 -8.57 24.08 25.19
CA LEU A 352 -9.68 23.84 26.11
C LEU A 352 -10.28 25.16 26.54
N ARG A 353 -11.60 25.31 26.37
CA ARG A 353 -12.30 26.58 26.63
C ARG A 353 -12.11 27.01 28.10
N GLY A 354 -11.65 28.25 28.30
CA GLY A 354 -11.40 28.81 29.62
C GLY A 354 -10.10 28.34 30.28
N ILE A 355 -9.31 27.49 29.61
CA ILE A 355 -8.05 26.94 30.13
C ILE A 355 -6.90 27.24 29.15
N ALA A 356 -7.02 26.84 27.88
CA ALA A 356 -6.01 27.10 26.85
C ALA A 356 -6.66 27.50 25.53
N SER A 357 -6.54 28.77 25.15
CA SER A 357 -7.01 29.32 23.86
C SER A 357 -5.94 29.36 22.78
N SER A 358 -4.69 29.06 23.13
CA SER A 358 -3.54 29.17 22.25
C SER A 358 -2.73 27.87 22.27
N LEU A 359 -2.20 27.50 21.11
CA LEU A 359 -1.35 26.34 20.92
C LEU A 359 -0.03 26.79 20.27
N VAL A 360 1.08 26.40 20.87
CA VAL A 360 2.42 26.71 20.36
C VAL A 360 3.13 25.42 19.98
N PHE A 361 3.64 25.35 18.75
CA PHE A 361 4.60 24.33 18.34
C PHE A 361 6.00 24.93 18.40
N THR A 362 6.93 24.27 19.08
CA THR A 362 8.32 24.73 19.21
C THR A 362 9.33 23.59 19.14
N THR A 363 10.60 23.90 18.93
CA THR A 363 11.70 22.95 18.88
C THR A 363 12.65 23.18 20.04
N GLY A 364 13.12 22.10 20.66
CA GLY A 364 14.13 22.19 21.73
C GLY A 364 15.48 22.73 21.28
N HIS A 365 15.82 22.64 19.98
CA HIS A 365 17.16 22.98 19.48
C HIS A 365 17.44 24.49 19.34
N ASP A 366 16.41 25.34 19.32
CA ASP A 366 16.56 26.80 19.22
C ASP A 366 16.91 27.47 20.57
N LEU A 367 17.07 26.70 21.65
CA LEU A 367 17.34 27.20 23.01
C LEU A 367 18.81 27.56 23.30
N LYS A 368 19.71 27.41 22.31
CA LYS A 368 21.15 27.73 22.49
C LYS A 368 21.46 29.24 22.53
N GLY A 369 20.46 30.11 22.40
CA GLY A 369 20.60 31.56 22.55
C GLY A 369 20.41 32.02 24.00
N GLN A 370 21.05 33.13 24.39
CA GLN A 370 20.95 33.73 25.74
C GLN A 370 19.62 34.47 26.02
N ALA A 371 18.69 34.51 25.07
CA ALA A 371 17.40 35.17 25.24
C ALA A 371 16.30 34.14 25.55
N LEU A 372 15.46 34.47 26.54
CA LEU A 372 14.20 33.75 26.77
C LEU A 372 13.42 33.67 25.45
N PRO A 373 12.99 32.46 25.03
CA PRO A 373 12.19 32.35 23.82
C PRO A 373 10.89 33.13 23.99
N ASP A 374 10.47 33.86 22.96
CA ASP A 374 9.22 34.65 22.99
C ASP A 374 7.98 33.81 23.35
N TRP A 375 8.04 32.49 23.11
CA TRP A 375 6.96 31.57 23.46
C TRP A 375 6.85 31.24 24.96
N ALA A 376 7.87 31.53 25.77
CA ALA A 376 7.79 31.37 27.24
C ALA A 376 6.70 32.28 27.83
N LYS A 377 6.56 33.49 27.29
CA LYS A 377 5.45 34.42 27.64
C LYS A 377 4.09 33.84 27.29
N LEU A 378 3.97 33.23 26.10
CA LEU A 378 2.73 32.58 25.68
C LEU A 378 2.36 31.39 26.59
N ALA A 379 3.35 30.63 27.06
CA ALA A 379 3.12 29.56 28.04
C ALA A 379 2.58 30.11 29.37
N ILE A 380 3.12 31.24 29.84
CA ILE A 380 2.65 31.94 31.04
C ILE A 380 1.22 32.47 30.87
N ASP A 381 0.88 32.94 29.66
CA ASP A 381 -0.47 33.38 29.31
C ASP A 381 -1.48 32.22 29.12
N GLY A 382 -1.08 30.98 29.45
CA GLY A 382 -1.95 29.80 29.42
C GLY A 382 -1.99 29.04 28.09
N ALA A 383 -1.02 29.23 27.21
CA ALA A 383 -0.93 28.43 25.98
C ALA A 383 -0.49 26.99 26.26
N THR A 384 -1.05 26.04 25.51
CA THR A 384 -0.51 24.68 25.44
C THR A 384 0.72 24.69 24.55
N VAL A 385 1.86 24.20 25.04
CA VAL A 385 3.13 24.18 24.30
C VAL A 385 3.52 22.75 23.96
N ALA A 386 3.65 22.45 22.67
CA ALA A 386 4.17 21.18 22.16
C ALA A 386 5.63 21.34 21.70
N VAL A 387 6.55 20.73 22.43
CA VAL A 387 8.00 20.79 22.22
C VAL A 387 8.48 19.55 21.44
N TYR A 388 8.97 19.77 20.23
CA TYR A 388 9.59 18.77 19.37
C TYR A 388 11.08 18.65 19.68
N MET A 389 11.62 17.44 19.50
CA MET A 389 13.06 17.17 19.67
C MET A 389 13.58 17.60 21.06
N GLY A 390 12.71 17.53 22.08
CA GLY A 390 12.95 18.12 23.39
C GLY A 390 13.68 17.24 24.40
N ARG A 391 13.97 15.95 24.11
CA ARG A 391 14.56 15.03 25.09
C ARG A 391 15.93 15.52 25.59
N SER A 392 16.83 15.88 24.70
CA SER A 392 18.18 16.35 25.06
C SER A 392 18.19 17.74 25.69
N THR A 393 17.14 18.53 25.48
CA THR A 393 17.01 19.90 25.96
C THR A 393 15.95 20.03 27.06
N ALA A 394 15.46 18.91 27.60
CA ALA A 394 14.33 18.89 28.54
C ALA A 394 14.64 19.66 29.82
N ALA A 395 15.87 19.55 30.33
CA ALA A 395 16.32 20.28 31.51
C ALA A 395 16.39 21.81 31.24
N GLU A 396 16.95 22.21 30.09
CA GLU A 396 17.05 23.61 29.69
C GLU A 396 15.66 24.24 29.47
N VAL A 397 14.74 23.51 28.83
CA VAL A 397 13.33 23.94 28.65
C VAL A 397 12.67 24.20 30.00
N ALA A 398 12.80 23.26 30.95
CA ALA A 398 12.19 23.38 32.26
C ALA A 398 12.75 24.58 33.04
N GLN A 399 14.07 24.73 33.04
CA GLN A 399 14.75 25.83 33.73
C GLN A 399 14.32 27.19 33.17
N HIS A 400 14.38 27.39 31.85
CA HIS A 400 14.02 28.67 31.24
C HIS A 400 12.54 29.04 31.46
N LEU A 401 11.64 28.06 31.44
CA LEU A 401 10.22 28.31 31.71
C LEU A 401 9.96 28.69 33.17
N GLN A 402 10.65 28.05 34.11
CA GLN A 402 10.55 28.41 35.53
C GLN A 402 11.15 29.80 35.80
N GLU A 403 12.31 30.11 35.21
CA GLU A 403 12.93 31.44 35.29
C GLU A 403 12.03 32.54 34.68
N ALA A 404 11.27 32.21 33.63
CA ALA A 404 10.28 33.11 33.05
C ALA A 404 9.05 33.35 33.95
N GLY A 405 8.86 32.51 34.97
CA GLY A 405 7.74 32.61 35.93
C GLY A 405 6.63 31.59 35.73
N LEU A 406 6.80 30.57 34.89
CA LEU A 406 5.85 29.46 34.79
C LEU A 406 5.91 28.59 36.04
N SER A 407 4.75 28.15 36.54
CA SER A 407 4.69 27.36 37.78
C SER A 407 5.48 26.04 37.66
N PRO A 408 6.29 25.67 38.67
CA PRO A 408 6.95 24.37 38.71
C PRO A 408 5.97 23.18 38.71
N ASP A 409 4.72 23.41 39.11
CA ASP A 409 3.63 22.44 39.16
C ASP A 409 2.84 22.33 37.86
N THR A 410 3.16 23.13 36.83
CA THR A 410 2.46 23.07 35.54
C THR A 410 2.55 21.66 34.94
N ALA A 411 1.40 21.14 34.50
CA ALA A 411 1.28 19.77 34.02
C ALA A 411 2.07 19.52 32.72
N VAL A 412 2.69 18.33 32.65
CA VAL A 412 3.52 17.88 31.53
C VAL A 412 3.11 16.47 31.12
N ALA A 413 2.96 16.26 29.81
CA ALA A 413 2.75 14.98 29.18
C ALA A 413 3.85 14.71 28.15
N VAL A 414 4.41 13.51 28.15
CA VAL A 414 5.48 13.10 27.24
C VAL A 414 5.09 11.81 26.54
N VAL A 415 5.26 11.78 25.23
CA VAL A 415 5.01 10.58 24.41
C VAL A 415 6.28 10.20 23.67
N GLU A 416 6.71 8.95 23.83
CA GLU A 416 7.66 8.29 22.92
C GLU A 416 6.86 7.49 21.88
N ASN A 417 7.28 7.57 20.60
CA ASN A 417 6.68 6.80 19.50
C ASN A 417 5.16 7.02 19.35
N ALA A 418 4.72 8.28 19.41
CA ALA A 418 3.30 8.64 19.30
C ALA A 418 2.60 7.94 18.12
N SER A 419 1.35 7.50 18.31
CA SER A 419 0.52 6.66 17.43
C SER A 419 0.96 5.21 17.22
N LEU A 420 2.20 4.83 17.55
CA LEU A 420 2.70 3.47 17.30
C LEU A 420 2.23 2.46 18.36
N GLY A 421 2.27 1.17 18.00
CA GLY A 421 1.90 0.08 18.92
C GLY A 421 2.86 -0.07 20.12
N ASN A 422 4.10 0.42 19.99
CA ASN A 422 5.12 0.44 21.03
C ASN A 422 5.25 1.82 21.71
N ARG A 423 4.22 2.67 21.63
CA ARG A 423 4.21 3.97 22.28
C ARG A 423 4.37 3.85 23.80
N ARG A 424 5.03 4.83 24.40
CA ARG A 424 5.18 4.95 25.85
C ARG A 424 4.74 6.34 26.29
N LEU A 425 3.89 6.38 27.31
CA LEU A 425 3.25 7.60 27.80
C LEU A 425 3.81 7.92 29.19
N PHE A 426 4.21 9.16 29.40
CA PHE A 426 4.71 9.64 30.68
C PHE A 426 4.03 10.95 31.09
N HIS A 427 3.85 11.15 32.38
CA HIS A 427 3.28 12.37 32.94
C HIS A 427 4.08 12.88 34.12
N GLY A 428 3.89 14.15 34.45
CA GLY A 428 4.50 14.78 35.62
C GLY A 428 4.25 16.27 35.60
N THR A 429 5.09 17.01 36.31
CA THR A 429 5.08 18.47 36.30
C THR A 429 6.29 19.02 35.55
N LEU A 430 6.34 20.34 35.39
CA LEU A 430 7.49 21.04 34.82
C LEU A 430 8.77 20.75 35.60
N SER A 431 8.68 20.52 36.91
CA SER A 431 9.81 20.14 37.78
C SER A 431 10.34 18.74 37.51
N ASP A 432 9.50 17.84 36.99
CA ASP A 432 9.90 16.46 36.67
C ASP A 432 10.55 16.33 35.29
N LEU A 433 10.34 17.31 34.41
CA LEU A 433 10.79 17.28 33.02
C LEU A 433 12.32 17.03 32.86
N PRO A 434 13.23 17.54 33.71
CA PRO A 434 14.65 17.20 33.65
C PRO A 434 14.95 15.70 33.75
N ALA A 435 14.08 14.89 34.38
CA ALA A 435 14.24 13.44 34.44
C ALA A 435 14.20 12.77 33.05
N LEU A 436 13.51 13.39 32.07
CA LEU A 436 13.40 12.89 30.71
C LEU A 436 14.76 12.78 30.00
N GLY A 437 15.67 13.73 30.26
CA GLY A 437 17.02 13.74 29.68
C GLY A 437 17.88 12.56 30.17
N ARG A 438 17.61 12.04 31.37
CA ARG A 438 18.34 10.92 32.01
C ARG A 438 17.81 9.54 31.61
N ARG A 439 16.61 9.45 31.04
CA ARG A 439 16.00 8.17 30.64
C ARG A 439 16.73 7.53 29.47
N ALA A 440 17.73 6.69 29.73
CA ALA A 440 18.52 6.01 28.70
C ALA A 440 17.75 4.90 27.97
N ASP A 441 16.64 4.44 28.55
CA ASP A 441 15.73 3.41 28.00
C ASP A 441 14.88 3.92 26.83
N LEU A 442 14.72 5.24 26.67
CA LEU A 442 14.08 5.82 25.50
C LEU A 442 15.03 5.72 24.30
N SER A 443 14.51 5.30 23.16
CA SER A 443 15.28 5.12 21.92
C SER A 443 14.61 5.72 20.68
N GLY A 444 13.31 6.00 20.76
CA GLY A 444 12.50 6.58 19.71
C GLY A 444 12.36 8.12 19.79
N PRO A 445 11.65 8.72 18.82
CA PRO A 445 11.25 10.12 18.86
C PRO A 445 10.32 10.41 20.04
N VAL A 446 10.57 11.54 20.70
CA VAL A 446 9.84 11.99 21.88
C VAL A 446 9.22 13.37 21.62
N LEU A 447 7.96 13.53 22.02
CA LEU A 447 7.26 14.81 22.06
C LEU A 447 6.87 15.12 23.50
N THR A 448 7.04 16.38 23.91
CA THR A 448 6.59 16.90 25.22
C THR A 448 5.48 17.93 25.02
N ILE A 449 4.41 17.84 25.79
CA ILE A 449 3.30 18.79 25.83
C ILE A 449 3.26 19.39 27.25
N ILE A 450 3.25 20.71 27.35
CA ILE A 450 3.28 21.47 28.60
C ILE A 450 2.09 22.41 28.64
N GLY A 451 1.39 22.49 29.77
CA GLY A 451 0.35 23.48 30.00
C GLY A 451 -0.86 22.92 30.74
N ASP A 452 -1.74 23.81 31.20
CA ASP A 452 -2.84 23.45 32.10
C ASP A 452 -3.88 22.53 31.46
N ALA A 453 -4.01 22.55 30.13
CA ALA A 453 -4.87 21.61 29.39
C ALA A 453 -4.46 20.15 29.64
N VAL A 454 -3.18 19.88 29.92
CA VAL A 454 -2.63 18.54 30.19
C VAL A 454 -3.23 17.94 31.46
N ALA A 455 -3.66 18.75 32.43
CA ALA A 455 -4.29 18.25 33.65
C ALA A 455 -5.60 17.48 33.36
N GLY A 456 -6.24 17.72 32.20
CA GLY A 456 -7.41 16.98 31.75
C GLY A 456 -7.11 15.72 30.95
N ALA A 457 -5.84 15.35 30.76
CA ALA A 457 -5.44 14.16 30.00
C ALA A 457 -5.80 12.85 30.72
N ASN A 458 -5.98 11.78 29.94
CA ASN A 458 -6.14 10.43 30.48
C ASN A 458 -4.78 9.84 30.88
N LEU A 459 -4.44 9.95 32.17
CA LEU A 459 -3.16 9.49 32.71
C LEU A 459 -3.13 7.99 33.07
N ALA A 460 -4.25 7.27 32.96
CA ALA A 460 -4.38 5.89 33.44
C ALA A 460 -3.41 4.89 32.79
N ARG A 461 -2.90 5.20 31.59
CA ARG A 461 -1.97 4.37 30.82
C ARG A 461 -0.56 4.93 30.75
N SER A 462 -0.23 5.87 31.65
CA SER A 462 1.05 6.58 31.63
C SER A 462 1.84 6.39 32.93
N GLU A 463 3.16 6.50 32.81
CA GLU A 463 4.10 6.36 33.93
C GLU A 463 4.54 7.74 34.46
N PRO A 464 4.74 7.93 35.78
CA PRO A 464 5.31 9.16 36.30
C PRO A 464 6.76 9.37 35.80
N LEU A 465 7.08 10.59 35.36
CA LEU A 465 8.44 10.97 34.97
C LEU A 465 9.41 10.85 36.15
N ALA A 466 8.98 11.28 37.34
CA ALA A 466 9.75 11.26 38.58
C ALA A 466 10.14 9.85 39.06
N ALA A 467 9.40 8.81 38.66
CA ALA A 467 9.62 7.44 39.12
C ALA A 467 10.84 6.75 38.49
N TYR A 468 11.58 7.43 37.60
CA TYR A 468 12.76 6.86 36.98
C TYR A 468 13.96 6.85 37.94
N HIS A 469 14.30 5.66 38.43
CA HIS A 469 15.57 5.38 39.09
C HIS A 469 16.48 4.64 38.12
N GLU A 470 17.72 5.13 37.90
CA GLU A 470 18.75 4.42 37.15
C GLU A 470 19.10 3.10 37.87
N HIS A 471 18.40 2.01 37.54
CA HIS A 471 18.85 0.67 37.91
C HIS A 471 20.00 0.28 36.99
N GLY A 472 21.23 0.63 37.37
CA GLY A 472 22.39 0.38 36.50
C GLY A 472 23.78 0.76 36.98
N ALA A 473 24.04 0.91 38.27
CA ALA A 473 25.39 0.80 38.82
C ALA A 473 25.36 -0.16 40.02
N ARG A 474 25.41 -1.48 39.75
CA ARG A 474 25.81 -2.43 40.79
C ARG A 474 27.29 -2.19 41.08
N THR A 475 27.58 -1.52 42.19
CA THR A 475 28.88 -1.61 42.84
C THR A 475 29.11 -3.06 43.29
N PRO A 476 30.23 -3.72 42.93
CA PRO A 476 30.59 -5.00 43.50
C PRO A 476 31.33 -4.77 44.82
N ALA A 477 30.58 -4.70 45.91
CA ALA A 477 30.99 -4.88 47.31
C ALA A 477 29.68 -4.70 48.09
N GLU A 478 29.11 -5.69 48.75
CA GLU A 478 29.66 -6.39 49.91
C GLU A 478 29.11 -7.83 49.94
N GLU A 479 30.00 -8.80 49.70
CA GLU A 479 29.90 -10.13 50.30
C GLU A 479 31.10 -10.22 51.25
N GLU A 480 30.87 -9.97 52.53
CA GLU A 480 31.55 -10.61 53.67
C GLU A 480 30.65 -10.57 54.91
#